data_AF-K1SFV6-F1
#
_entry.id   AF-K1SFV6-F1
#
_cell.length_a   1.000
_cell.length_b   1.000
_cell.length_c   1.000
_cell.angle_alpha   90.00
_cell.angle_beta   90.00
_cell.angle_gamma   90.00
#
_symmetry.space_group_name_H-M   'P 1'
#
loop_
_entity.id
_entity.type
_entity.pdbx_description
1 polymer ?
#
loop_
_entity_poly.entity_id
_entity_poly.type
_entity_poly.pdbx_seq_one_letter_code
_entity_poly.pdbx_strand_id
1 'polypeptide(L)' 'MLRDITIGQHFPGNSVVHRCDPRLKIIATIAYIIVLFMASNPLGIALSLALLALLYKVAQIPIKLIVKSLKPNRSH' A
#
# COMPACT_ATOMS: atom_id res chain seq x y z
N MET A 1 16.43 16.91 17.12
CA MET A 1 16.35 17.22 15.68
C MET A 1 16.43 15.95 14.82
N LEU A 2 15.57 14.95 15.09
CA LEU A 2 15.48 13.68 14.34
C LEU A 2 14.03 13.39 13.92
N ARG A 3 13.20 14.44 13.76
CA ARG A 3 11.75 14.32 13.53
C ARG A 3 11.34 14.38 12.05
N ASP A 4 12.28 14.61 11.14
CA ASP A 4 11.99 14.80 9.71
C ASP A 4 12.13 13.52 8.88
N ILE A 5 12.57 12.42 9.48
CA ILE A 5 12.65 11.12 8.81
C ILE A 5 11.29 10.42 8.95
N THR A 6 10.38 10.77 8.05
CA THR A 6 9.11 10.03 7.87
C THR A 6 9.30 8.66 7.18
N ILE A 7 10.52 8.35 6.78
CA ILE A 7 10.92 7.08 6.17
C ILE A 7 11.20 6.06 7.27
N GLY A 8 10.48 4.94 7.26
CA GLY A 8 10.66 3.84 8.21
C GLY A 8 9.78 3.88 9.46
N GLN A 9 8.91 4.88 9.61
CA GLN A 9 7.96 4.93 10.72
C GLN A 9 6.73 4.06 10.44
N HIS A 10 6.38 3.20 11.39
CA HIS A 10 5.11 2.49 11.38
C HIS A 10 3.99 3.51 11.56
N PHE A 11 3.10 3.64 10.58
CA PHE A 11 1.91 4.47 10.71
C PHE A 11 0.82 3.67 11.44
N PRO A 12 0.51 4.01 12.72
CA PRO A 12 -0.60 3.37 13.41
C PRO A 12 -1.90 3.89 12.79
N GLY A 13 -2.63 3.02 12.08
CA GLY A 13 -4.01 3.26 11.66
C GLY A 13 -4.95 2.32 12.40
N ASN A 14 -6.20 2.73 12.57
CA ASN A 14 -7.19 1.96 13.33
C ASN A 14 -8.03 1.01 12.46
N SER A 15 -7.57 0.70 11.24
CA SER A 15 -8.34 -0.08 10.26
C SER A 15 -8.25 -1.59 10.49
N VAL A 16 -9.22 -2.32 9.93
CA VAL A 16 -9.26 -3.80 9.99
C VAL A 16 -7.95 -4.40 9.48
N VAL A 17 -7.39 -3.82 8.42
CA VAL A 17 -6.08 -4.24 7.89
C VAL A 17 -5.01 -4.00 8.94
N HIS A 18 -4.96 -2.86 9.63
CA HIS A 18 -3.94 -2.64 10.66
C HIS A 18 -3.99 -3.67 11.80
N ARG A 19 -5.19 -4.15 12.18
CA ARG A 19 -5.36 -5.19 13.22
C ARG A 19 -5.13 -6.62 12.71
N CYS A 20 -5.15 -6.87 11.41
CA CYS A 20 -4.82 -8.19 10.86
C CYS A 20 -3.37 -8.59 11.14
N ASP A 21 -3.16 -9.89 11.36
CA ASP A 21 -1.86 -10.48 11.62
C ASP A 21 -0.81 -10.03 10.59
N PRO A 22 0.37 -9.57 11.03
CA PRO A 22 1.41 -9.04 10.15
C PRO A 22 1.89 -10.08 9.13
N ARG A 23 1.85 -11.38 9.47
CA ARG A 23 2.22 -12.48 8.57
C ARG A 23 1.29 -12.58 7.36
N LEU A 24 -0.01 -12.41 7.56
CA LEU A 24 -1.01 -12.46 6.50
C LEU A 24 -0.79 -11.33 5.48
N LYS A 25 -0.42 -10.13 5.96
CA LYS A 25 -0.11 -8.99 5.09
C LYS A 25 1.07 -9.26 4.19
N ILE A 26 2.15 -9.81 4.74
CA ILE A 26 3.37 -10.11 3.98
C ILE A 26 3.05 -11.15 2.88
N ILE A 27 2.34 -12.23 3.24
CA ILE A 27 1.92 -13.25 2.28
C ILE A 27 1.02 -12.64 1.19
N ALA A 28 0.04 -11.81 1.57
CA ALA A 28 -0.84 -11.14 0.63
C ALA A 28 -0.08 -10.20 -0.33
N THR A 29 0.91 -9.45 0.17
CA THR A 29 1.75 -8.59 -0.70
C THR A 29 2.57 -9.40 -1.69
N ILE A 30 3.16 -10.52 -1.27
CA ILE A 30 3.92 -11.40 -2.17
C ILE A 30 2.99 -12.02 -3.23
N ALA A 31 1.82 -12.51 -2.81
CA ALA A 31 0.82 -13.04 -3.73
C ALA A 31 0.36 -11.99 -4.76
N TYR A 32 0.14 -10.74 -4.32
CA TYR A 32 -0.24 -9.64 -5.22
C TYR A 32 0.86 -9.35 -6.25
N ILE A 33 2.13 -9.35 -5.85
CA ILE A 33 3.26 -9.16 -6.78
C ILE A 33 3.24 -10.24 -7.86
N ILE A 34 3.05 -11.51 -7.48
CA ILE A 34 2.97 -12.63 -8.44
C ILE A 34 1.81 -12.41 -9.43
N VAL A 35 0.63 -12.05 -8.94
CA VAL A 35 -0.55 -11.76 -9.78
C VAL A 35 -0.27 -10.59 -10.73
N LEU A 36 0.42 -9.54 -10.27
CA LEU A 36 0.78 -8.39 -11.08
C LEU A 36 1.70 -8.79 -12.24
N PHE A 37 2.69 -9.65 -12.00
CA PHE A 37 3.59 -10.16 -13.05
C PHE A 37 2.91 -11.15 -14.00
N MET A 38 1.89 -11.90 -13.54
CA MET A 38 1.06 -12.77 -14.39
C MET A 38 0.03 -12.00 -15.23
N ALA A 39 -0.34 -10.79 -14.82
CA ALA A 39 -1.31 -9.95 -15.50
C ALA A 39 -0.71 -9.26 -16.74
N SER A 40 -0.44 -10.03 -17.80
CA SER A 40 0.07 -9.53 -19.08
C SER A 40 -1.02 -8.98 -20.02
N ASN A 41 -2.29 -9.18 -19.70
CA ASN A 41 -3.43 -8.77 -20.52
C ASN A 41 -4.05 -7.45 -20.00
N PRO A 42 -4.60 -6.55 -20.84
CA PRO A 42 -5.22 -5.30 -20.40
C PRO A 42 -6.33 -5.49 -19.36
N LEU A 43 -7.09 -6.58 -19.48
CA LEU A 43 -8.10 -6.98 -18.50
C LEU A 43 -7.49 -7.42 -17.17
N GLY A 44 -6.33 -8.09 -17.19
CA GLY A 44 -5.61 -8.47 -15.98
C GLY A 44 -5.07 -7.25 -15.22
N ILE A 45 -4.63 -6.23 -15.95
CA ILE A 45 -4.20 -4.94 -15.37
C ILE A 45 -5.40 -4.20 -14.77
N ALA A 46 -6.55 -4.17 -15.46
CA ALA A 46 -7.75 -3.56 -14.92
C ALA A 46 -8.24 -4.25 -13.63
N LEU A 47 -8.18 -5.59 -13.60
CA LEU A 47 -8.57 -6.39 -12.43
C LEU A 47 -7.62 -6.17 -11.25
N SER A 48 -6.30 -6.09 -11.50
CA SER A 48 -5.32 -5.83 -10.45
C SER A 48 -5.45 -4.43 -9.87
N LEU A 49 -5.72 -3.42 -10.70
CA LEU A 49 -6.05 -2.06 -10.25
C LEU A 49 -7.32 -2.02 -9.38
N ALA A 50 -8.36 -2.76 -9.76
CA ALA A 50 -9.59 -2.86 -8.97
C ALA A 50 -9.35 -3.52 -7.61
N LEU A 51 -8.57 -4.62 -7.59
CA LEU A 51 -8.18 -5.31 -6.36
C LEU A 51 -7.37 -4.40 -5.45
N LEU A 52 -6.42 -3.64 -6.01
CA LEU A 52 -5.63 -2.66 -5.28
C LEU A 52 -6.53 -1.58 -4.65
N ALA A 53 -7.44 -0.99 -5.42
CA ALA A 53 -8.37 0.03 -4.92
C ALA A 53 -9.25 -0.51 -3.78
N LEU A 54 -9.71 -1.76 -3.88
CA LEU A 54 -10.46 -2.42 -2.82
C LEU A 54 -9.62 -2.61 -1.56
N LEU A 55 -8.39 -3.12 -1.69
CA LEU A 55 -7.46 -3.28 -0.56
C LEU A 55 -7.18 -1.95 0.14
N TYR A 56 -7.00 -0.86 -0.62
CA TYR A 56 -6.82 0.48 -0.07
C TYR A 56 -8.06 0.99 0.68
N LYS A 57 -9.27 0.74 0.15
CA LYS A 57 -10.53 1.06 0.84
C LYS A 57 -10.67 0.29 2.15
N VAL A 58 -10.40 -1.02 2.13
CA VAL A 58 -10.47 -1.89 3.32
C VAL A 58 -9.40 -1.50 4.35
N ALA A 59 -8.23 -1.07 3.89
CA ALA A 59 -7.16 -0.57 4.74
C ALA A 59 -7.43 0.82 5.34
N GLN A 60 -8.48 1.53 4.89
CA GLN A 60 -8.83 2.89 5.29
C GLN A 60 -7.60 3.81 5.34
N ILE A 61 -6.69 3.67 4.39
CA ILE A 61 -5.47 4.47 4.36
C ILE A 61 -5.87 5.88 3.92
N PRO A 62 -5.60 6.92 4.73
CA PRO A 62 -5.91 8.28 4.33
C PRO A 62 -5.09 8.63 3.07
N ILE A 63 -5.77 9.06 2.01
CA ILE A 63 -5.17 9.39 0.70
C ILE A 63 -4.03 10.41 0.84
N LYS A 64 -4.08 11.27 1.87
CA LYS A 64 -2.98 12.19 2.24
C LYS A 64 -1.64 11.48 2.46
N LEU A 65 -1.62 10.24 2.98
CA LEU A 65 -0.38 9.46 3.13
C LEU A 65 0.15 9.00 1.78
N ILE A 66 -0.72 8.55 0.88
CA ILE A 66 -0.34 8.13 -0.48
C ILE A 66 0.29 9.30 -1.23
N VAL A 67 -0.35 10.47 -1.19
CA VAL A 67 0.18 11.69 -1.79
C VAL A 67 1.48 12.12 -1.13
N LYS A 68 1.65 11.92 0.19
CA LYS A 68 2.91 12.21 0.89
C LYS A 68 4.04 11.25 0.47
N SER A 69 3.75 9.98 0.19
CA SER A 69 4.71 9.00 -0.33
C SER A 69 5.04 9.19 -1.81
N LEU A 70 4.08 9.65 -2.61
CA LEU A 70 4.27 9.98 -4.03
C LEU A 70 4.88 11.37 -4.22
N LYS A 71 4.76 12.26 -3.22
CA LYS A 71 5.42 13.55 -3.22
C LYS A 71 6.92 13.28 -3.17
N PRO A 72 7.67 13.62 -4.23
CA PRO A 72 9.11 13.50 -4.19
C PRO A 72 9.59 14.39 -3.05
N ASN A 73 10.46 13.85 -2.20
CA ASN A 73 11.23 14.69 -1.29
C ASN A 73 12.10 15.58 -2.18
N ARG A 74 11.63 16.81 -2.48
CA ARG A 74 12.55 17.91 -2.72
C ARG A 74 13.26 18.16 -1.40
N SER A 75 14.29 17.35 -1.13
CA SER A 75 15.34 17.73 -0.22
C SER A 75 16.20 18.74 -0.96
N HIS A 76 16.04 20.00 -0.57
CA HIS A 76 16.75 21.18 -1.08
C HIS A 76 16.39 21.61 -2.52
#